data_AF-A0A497LHS5-F1
#
_entry.id   AF-A0A497LHS5-F1
#
_cell.length_a   1.000
_cell.length_b   1.000
_cell.length_c   1.000
_cell.angle_alpha   90.00
_cell.angle_beta   90.00
_cell.angle_gamma   90.00
#
_symmetry.space_group_name_H-M   'P 1'
#
loop_
_entity.id
_entity.type
_entity.pdbx_description
1 polymer ?
#
loop_
_entity_poly.entity_id
_entity_poly.type
_entity_poly.pdbx_seq_one_letter_code
_entity_poly.pdbx_strand_id
1 'polypeptide(L)'
;MLNSYVSKTSKSKALYERAKKVLPAGVSYAIRYFEPYPFYTARAEGSKLFDVDGNEYVDFWLGHTALILGHSPPAVVEAVRKQLERGTHFGTSHELEVKLAEKIVKMVPSAEMVRFTNSGTEANMYATRLARAYTGKNKIAKFEGGWHGGYDALHKGVRYPFDIPESAGLTEGALRDTIVLPFNDLEGVEEKLKNERVASIVIEPVLGAGGGIPAEREFLKGLREFCDENDILLIFDEVITGFRLAPGGGQEYYNVIPDITVFGKILGGGFPIGAFCGRRDIMERINNLIYERPHYSFHGGTFAANPMSMIAGLATLEILEDG
;
A
#
# COMPACT_ATOMS: atom_id res chain seq x y z
N MET A 1 29.11 -3.10 -21.45
CA MET A 1 27.90 -2.47 -20.87
C MET A 1 28.25 -1.65 -19.62
N LEU A 2 28.87 -2.24 -18.60
CA LEU A 2 29.25 -1.56 -17.34
C LEU A 2 30.12 -0.31 -17.53
N ASN A 3 31.18 -0.37 -18.35
CA ASN A 3 32.06 0.79 -18.59
C ASN A 3 31.34 1.97 -19.26
N SER A 4 30.34 1.68 -20.11
CA SER A 4 29.52 2.69 -20.77
C SER A 4 28.55 3.36 -19.80
N TYR A 5 27.97 2.58 -18.87
CA TYR A 5 27.18 3.15 -17.78
C TYR A 5 28.04 4.09 -16.95
N VAL A 6 29.19 3.60 -16.44
CA VAL A 6 30.05 4.37 -15.54
C VAL A 6 30.56 5.67 -16.17
N SER A 7 30.89 5.68 -17.47
CA SER A 7 31.34 6.89 -18.15
C SER A 7 30.23 7.92 -18.36
N LYS A 8 28.97 7.48 -18.49
CA LYS A 8 27.81 8.34 -18.67
C LYS A 8 27.20 8.85 -17.36
N THR A 9 27.50 8.22 -16.23
CA THR A 9 26.90 8.53 -14.92
C THR A 9 27.93 9.00 -13.87
N SER A 10 28.88 9.84 -14.29
CA SER A 10 30.03 10.25 -13.47
C SER A 10 29.64 11.07 -12.23
N LYS A 11 28.67 11.97 -12.32
CA LYS A 11 28.14 12.78 -11.21
C LYS A 11 27.31 11.91 -10.28
N SER A 12 26.53 10.97 -10.83
CA SER A 12 25.81 9.97 -10.04
C SER A 12 26.79 9.14 -9.18
N LYS A 13 27.93 8.72 -9.74
CA LYS A 13 29.00 8.06 -8.98
C LYS A 13 29.49 8.92 -7.82
N ALA A 14 29.79 10.19 -8.09
CA ALA A 14 30.28 11.11 -7.06
C ALA A 14 29.24 11.34 -5.95
N LEU A 15 27.94 11.38 -6.28
CA LEU A 15 26.86 11.44 -5.30
C LEU A 15 26.77 10.16 -4.48
N TYR A 16 26.87 8.98 -5.11
CA TYR A 16 26.87 7.70 -4.41
C TYR A 16 28.02 7.59 -3.40
N GLU A 17 29.24 7.99 -3.77
CA GLU A 17 30.38 7.98 -2.84
C GLU A 17 30.20 8.92 -1.65
N ARG A 18 29.44 10.02 -1.82
CA ARG A 18 29.03 10.87 -0.68
C ARG A 18 27.93 10.21 0.13
N ALA A 19 26.93 9.63 -0.55
CA ALA A 19 25.79 9.00 0.08
C ALA A 19 26.20 7.81 0.97
N LYS A 20 27.12 6.94 0.53
CA LYS A 20 27.63 5.82 1.32
C LYS A 20 28.23 6.20 2.67
N LYS A 21 28.70 7.45 2.82
CA LYS A 21 29.25 7.95 4.09
C LYS A 21 28.17 8.25 5.13
N VAL A 22 26.93 8.48 4.69
CA VAL A 22 25.84 8.97 5.54
C VAL A 22 24.54 8.15 5.43
N LEU A 23 24.43 7.26 4.45
CA LEU A 23 23.32 6.34 4.22
C LEU A 23 23.86 4.90 4.14
N PRO A 24 23.29 3.94 4.87
CA PRO A 24 23.60 2.51 4.68
C PRO A 24 23.43 2.10 3.22
N ALA A 25 24.45 1.45 2.65
CA ALA A 25 24.51 1.12 1.21
C ALA A 25 24.27 2.31 0.25
N GLY A 26 24.43 3.56 0.71
CA GLY A 26 24.22 4.76 -0.10
C GLY A 26 22.77 5.06 -0.51
N VAL A 27 21.78 4.36 0.06
CA VAL A 27 20.36 4.49 -0.30
C VAL A 27 19.44 4.46 0.93
N SER A 28 18.23 5.02 0.82
CA SER A 28 17.21 4.96 1.89
C SER A 28 16.20 3.83 1.72
N TYR A 29 16.24 3.11 0.60
CA TYR A 29 15.43 1.92 0.36
C TYR A 29 16.24 0.94 -0.49
N ALA A 30 16.40 -0.29 0.01
CA ALA A 30 17.32 -1.27 -0.58
C ALA A 30 17.05 -1.56 -2.07
N ILE A 31 15.78 -1.56 -2.50
CA ILE A 31 15.41 -1.81 -3.91
C ILE A 31 15.94 -0.75 -4.89
N ARG A 32 16.36 0.43 -4.39
CA ARG A 32 16.94 1.49 -5.23
C ARG A 32 18.41 1.22 -5.57
N TYR A 33 19.06 0.27 -4.90
CA TYR A 33 20.44 -0.09 -5.17
C TYR A 33 20.53 -1.09 -6.33
N PHE A 34 21.52 -0.88 -7.21
CA PHE A 34 21.98 -1.87 -8.18
C PHE A 34 23.47 -1.65 -8.46
N GLU A 35 24.17 -2.72 -8.86
CA GLU A 35 25.60 -2.67 -9.18
C GLU A 35 25.86 -1.87 -10.47
N PRO A 36 26.90 -1.02 -10.52
CA PRO A 36 27.90 -0.75 -9.47
C PRO A 36 27.47 0.35 -8.48
N TYR A 37 26.47 1.14 -8.87
CA TYR A 37 25.82 2.19 -8.09
C TYR A 37 24.58 2.70 -8.86
N PRO A 38 23.55 3.23 -8.17
CA PRO A 38 22.39 3.80 -8.84
C PRO A 38 22.67 5.16 -9.50
N PHE A 39 21.95 5.46 -10.59
CA PHE A 39 21.92 6.82 -11.12
C PHE A 39 21.05 7.70 -10.22
N TYR A 40 21.35 9.00 -10.16
CA TYR A 40 20.61 9.95 -9.33
C TYR A 40 19.70 10.81 -10.22
N THR A 41 18.39 10.69 -10.03
CA THR A 41 17.40 11.52 -10.74
C THR A 41 17.51 12.97 -10.30
N ALA A 42 17.60 13.90 -11.26
CA ALA A 42 17.58 15.34 -11.02
C ALA A 42 16.17 15.94 -11.20
N ARG A 43 15.43 15.48 -12.22
CA ARG A 43 14.05 15.90 -12.49
C ARG A 43 13.29 14.82 -13.27
N ALA A 44 11.98 14.96 -13.32
CA ALA A 44 11.10 14.03 -14.02
C ALA A 44 9.89 14.76 -14.59
N GLU A 45 9.39 14.32 -15.74
CA GLU A 45 8.23 14.91 -16.42
C GLU A 45 7.59 13.89 -17.35
N GLY A 46 6.26 13.76 -17.31
CA GLY A 46 5.53 12.78 -18.11
C GLY A 46 6.03 11.36 -17.84
N SER A 47 6.48 10.66 -18.88
CA SER A 47 7.03 9.30 -18.76
C SER A 47 8.56 9.25 -18.65
N LYS A 48 9.22 10.36 -18.30
CA LYS A 48 10.68 10.48 -18.39
C LYS A 48 11.35 10.87 -17.08
N LEU A 49 12.50 10.26 -16.84
CA LEU A 49 13.47 10.65 -15.81
C LEU A 49 14.70 11.29 -16.47
N PHE A 50 15.24 12.30 -15.82
CA PHE A 50 16.49 12.94 -16.21
C PHE A 50 17.46 12.86 -15.03
N ASP A 51 18.60 12.19 -15.20
CA ASP A 51 19.60 12.10 -14.14
C ASP A 51 20.45 13.38 -14.00
N VAL A 52 21.28 13.43 -12.96
CA VAL A 52 22.20 14.55 -12.69
C VAL A 52 23.30 14.72 -13.74
N ASP A 53 23.55 13.70 -14.55
CA ASP A 53 24.50 13.69 -15.66
C ASP A 53 23.87 14.20 -16.97
N GLY A 54 22.54 14.35 -17.01
CA GLY A 54 21.78 14.83 -18.16
C GLY A 54 21.27 13.71 -19.07
N ASN A 55 21.40 12.45 -18.65
CA ASN A 55 20.84 11.32 -19.38
C ASN A 55 19.31 11.27 -19.21
N GLU A 56 18.62 10.91 -20.29
CA GLU A 56 17.17 10.72 -20.31
C GLU A 56 16.83 9.22 -20.28
N TYR A 57 15.81 8.86 -19.51
CA TYR A 57 15.29 7.50 -19.40
C TYR A 57 13.77 7.51 -19.58
N VAL A 58 13.24 6.54 -20.33
CA VAL A 58 11.81 6.22 -20.27
C VAL A 58 11.55 5.45 -18.98
N ASP A 59 10.66 5.97 -18.15
CA ASP A 59 10.38 5.43 -16.83
C ASP A 59 9.17 4.48 -16.83
N PHE A 60 9.45 3.19 -16.73
CA PHE A 60 8.43 2.15 -16.50
C PHE A 60 8.27 1.81 -15.02
N TRP A 61 9.09 2.38 -14.14
CA TRP A 61 9.01 2.17 -12.71
C TRP A 61 7.98 3.10 -12.04
N LEU A 62 7.83 4.32 -12.56
CA LEU A 62 6.76 5.27 -12.23
C LEU A 62 6.55 5.43 -10.72
N GLY A 63 7.65 5.68 -10.00
CA GLY A 63 7.62 5.89 -8.55
C GLY A 63 7.13 4.66 -7.78
N HIS A 64 7.63 3.46 -8.11
CA HIS A 64 7.15 2.19 -7.57
C HIS A 64 5.67 1.95 -7.90
N THR A 65 5.26 2.24 -9.14
CA THR A 65 3.89 2.16 -9.66
C THR A 65 2.89 3.15 -9.04
N ALA A 66 3.35 4.15 -8.27
CA ALA A 66 2.46 5.14 -7.68
C ALA A 66 2.01 6.24 -8.66
N LEU A 67 2.81 6.52 -9.68
CA LEU A 67 2.59 7.64 -10.59
C LEU A 67 1.86 7.17 -11.85
N ILE A 68 0.60 6.76 -11.70
CA ILE A 68 -0.20 6.24 -12.84
C ILE A 68 -0.40 7.27 -13.95
N LEU A 69 -0.45 8.56 -13.60
CA LEU A 69 -0.54 9.67 -14.55
C LEU A 69 0.83 10.18 -15.04
N GLY A 70 1.92 9.49 -14.69
CA GLY A 70 3.29 9.95 -14.94
C GLY A 70 3.77 11.02 -13.94
N HIS A 71 4.93 11.59 -14.25
CA HIS A 71 5.58 12.61 -13.45
C HIS A 71 4.99 14.00 -13.70
N SER A 72 4.73 14.73 -12.63
CA SER A 72 4.23 16.11 -12.63
C SER A 72 2.98 16.35 -13.51
N PRO A 73 1.87 15.60 -13.33
CA PRO A 73 0.67 15.81 -14.13
C PRO A 73 0.12 17.24 -13.94
N PRO A 74 -0.18 18.01 -15.01
CA PRO A 74 -0.51 19.43 -14.89
C PRO A 74 -1.68 19.74 -13.95
N ALA A 75 -2.75 18.93 -13.99
CA ALA A 75 -3.91 19.11 -13.13
C ALA A 75 -3.58 18.91 -11.64
N VAL A 76 -2.79 17.88 -11.33
CA VAL A 76 -2.35 17.58 -9.95
C VAL A 76 -1.40 18.66 -9.45
N VAL A 77 -0.42 19.07 -10.27
CA VAL A 77 0.54 20.13 -9.93
C VAL A 77 -0.17 21.44 -9.63
N GLU A 78 -1.14 21.83 -10.45
CA GLU A 78 -1.89 23.08 -10.25
C GLU A 78 -2.73 23.05 -8.97
N ALA A 79 -3.41 21.93 -8.68
CA ALA A 79 -4.19 21.77 -7.46
C ALA A 79 -3.30 21.86 -6.20
N VAL A 80 -2.15 21.19 -6.24
CA VAL A 80 -1.11 21.24 -5.20
C VAL A 80 -0.55 22.65 -5.02
N ARG A 81 -0.26 23.35 -6.11
CA ARG A 81 0.28 24.72 -6.08
C ARG A 81 -0.68 25.68 -5.39
N LYS A 82 -1.98 25.60 -5.69
CA LYS A 82 -3.01 26.39 -4.98
C LYS A 82 -3.11 26.03 -3.51
N GLN A 83 -2.96 24.74 -3.16
CA GLN A 83 -2.98 24.32 -1.77
C GLN A 83 -1.78 24.84 -0.96
N LEU A 84 -0.59 24.95 -1.57
CA LEU A 84 0.59 25.54 -0.90
C LEU A 84 0.31 26.96 -0.38
N GLU A 85 -0.44 27.77 -1.12
CA GLU A 85 -0.82 29.13 -0.73
C GLU A 85 -1.78 29.16 0.48
N ARG A 86 -2.49 28.04 0.74
CA ARG A 86 -3.43 27.88 1.85
C ARG A 86 -2.82 27.17 3.05
N GLY A 87 -1.59 26.69 2.94
CA GLY A 87 -0.86 25.96 3.97
C GLY A 87 -0.72 24.47 3.69
N THR A 88 0.35 23.88 4.22
CA THR A 88 0.79 22.50 3.90
C THR A 88 0.35 21.48 4.95
N HIS A 89 0.08 21.92 6.17
CA HIS A 89 -0.41 21.10 7.26
C HIS A 89 -1.07 21.97 8.33
N PHE A 90 -2.23 21.58 8.83
CA PHE A 90 -3.03 22.40 9.76
C PHE A 90 -3.06 21.91 11.21
N GLY A 91 -2.70 20.64 11.46
CA GLY A 91 -2.90 20.02 12.79
C GLY A 91 -4.36 19.98 13.27
N THR A 92 -5.31 20.28 12.38
CA THR A 92 -6.76 20.37 12.61
C THR A 92 -7.51 19.85 11.38
N SER A 93 -8.79 19.51 11.55
CA SER A 93 -9.64 19.00 10.47
C SER A 93 -9.85 20.01 9.34
N HIS A 94 -10.06 19.49 8.12
CA HIS A 94 -10.27 20.34 6.94
C HIS A 94 -11.08 19.64 5.84
N GLU A 95 -11.73 20.43 5.00
CA GLU A 95 -12.65 19.96 3.95
C GLU A 95 -12.05 18.90 2.99
N LEU A 96 -10.74 18.96 2.70
CA LEU A 96 -10.11 18.02 1.76
C LEU A 96 -10.10 16.57 2.26
N GLU A 97 -10.06 16.33 3.58
CA GLU A 97 -10.13 14.95 4.09
C GLU A 97 -11.52 14.35 3.86
N VAL A 98 -12.55 15.18 3.95
CA VAL A 98 -13.94 14.80 3.68
C VAL A 98 -14.12 14.52 2.19
N LYS A 99 -13.68 15.43 1.31
CA LYS A 99 -13.82 15.29 -0.14
C LYS A 99 -13.14 14.04 -0.69
N LEU A 100 -11.91 13.75 -0.26
CA LEU A 100 -11.23 12.55 -0.71
C LEU A 100 -11.89 11.28 -0.15
N ALA A 101 -12.37 11.30 1.10
CA ALA A 101 -13.11 10.17 1.65
C ALA A 101 -14.43 9.90 0.90
N GLU A 102 -15.20 10.94 0.59
CA GLU A 102 -16.42 10.85 -0.22
C GLU A 102 -16.14 10.30 -1.62
N LYS A 103 -15.04 10.74 -2.24
CA LYS A 103 -14.59 10.22 -3.54
C LYS A 103 -14.30 8.72 -3.48
N ILE A 104 -13.59 8.25 -2.45
CA ILE A 104 -13.31 6.82 -2.25
C ILE A 104 -14.60 6.04 -2.04
N VAL A 105 -15.50 6.51 -1.16
CA VAL A 105 -16.80 5.88 -0.90
C VAL A 105 -17.66 5.79 -2.16
N LYS A 106 -17.61 6.81 -3.03
CA LYS A 106 -18.30 6.80 -4.32
C LYS A 106 -17.73 5.75 -5.28
N MET A 107 -16.41 5.59 -5.34
CA MET A 107 -15.72 4.78 -6.35
C MET A 107 -15.54 3.32 -5.95
N VAL A 108 -15.32 3.03 -4.66
CA VAL A 108 -14.87 1.72 -4.19
C VAL A 108 -16.04 0.92 -3.63
N PRO A 109 -16.39 -0.26 -4.22
CA PRO A 109 -17.57 -1.03 -3.82
C PRO A 109 -17.69 -1.38 -2.34
N SER A 110 -16.59 -1.72 -1.66
CA SER A 110 -16.58 -2.10 -0.23
C SER A 110 -16.61 -0.92 0.74
N ALA A 111 -16.41 0.32 0.25
CA ALA A 111 -16.09 1.45 1.10
C ALA A 111 -17.34 2.18 1.61
N GLU A 112 -17.65 2.03 2.90
CA GLU A 112 -18.68 2.85 3.58
C GLU A 112 -18.08 3.94 4.47
N MET A 113 -16.86 3.72 4.96
CA MET A 113 -16.07 4.66 5.77
C MET A 113 -14.58 4.51 5.45
N VAL A 114 -13.81 5.58 5.67
CA VAL A 114 -12.37 5.63 5.35
C VAL A 114 -11.57 6.23 6.51
N ARG A 115 -10.35 5.75 6.71
CA ARG A 115 -9.30 6.42 7.50
C ARG A 115 -8.03 6.54 6.67
N PHE A 116 -7.37 7.71 6.76
CA PHE A 116 -6.11 7.98 6.09
C PHE A 116 -4.90 7.75 6.99
N THR A 117 -3.82 7.25 6.41
CA THR A 117 -2.51 7.05 7.02
C THR A 117 -1.43 7.70 6.15
N ASN A 118 -0.15 7.57 6.52
CA ASN A 118 0.97 8.16 5.80
C ASN A 118 1.64 7.21 4.81
N SER A 119 1.28 5.92 4.85
CA SER A 119 1.82 4.90 3.95
C SER A 119 0.91 3.67 3.86
N GLY A 120 1.07 2.88 2.79
CA GLY A 120 0.42 1.58 2.68
C GLY A 120 0.81 0.61 3.81
N THR A 121 2.04 0.70 4.34
CA THR A 121 2.46 -0.09 5.52
C THR A 121 1.63 0.26 6.76
N GLU A 122 1.43 1.55 7.02
CA GLU A 122 0.58 1.98 8.15
C GLU A 122 -0.87 1.55 7.93
N ALA A 123 -1.37 1.66 6.70
CA ALA A 123 -2.75 1.27 6.40
C ALA A 123 -2.97 -0.23 6.62
N ASN A 124 -2.05 -1.09 6.16
CA ASN A 124 -2.08 -2.52 6.46
C ASN A 124 -1.96 -2.81 7.96
N MET A 125 -1.07 -2.12 8.67
CA MET A 125 -0.92 -2.25 10.12
C MET A 125 -2.24 -1.95 10.85
N TYR A 126 -2.90 -0.84 10.53
CA TYR A 126 -4.14 -0.44 11.17
C TYR A 126 -5.32 -1.32 10.76
N ALA A 127 -5.41 -1.74 9.50
CA ALA A 127 -6.43 -2.67 9.02
C ALA A 127 -6.32 -4.04 9.71
N THR A 128 -5.12 -4.61 9.83
CA THR A 128 -4.89 -5.87 10.58
C THR A 128 -5.25 -5.71 12.05
N ARG A 129 -4.91 -4.59 12.68
CA ARG A 129 -5.31 -4.31 14.07
C ARG A 129 -6.83 -4.18 14.21
N LEU A 130 -7.48 -3.50 13.27
CA LEU A 130 -8.93 -3.35 13.23
C LEU A 130 -9.63 -4.71 13.13
N ALA A 131 -9.16 -5.58 12.25
CA ALA A 131 -9.72 -6.93 12.12
C ALA A 131 -9.62 -7.74 13.41
N ARG A 132 -8.48 -7.69 14.10
CA ARG A 132 -8.32 -8.31 15.43
C ARG A 132 -9.27 -7.72 16.46
N ALA A 133 -9.39 -6.40 16.52
CA ALA A 133 -10.27 -5.71 17.46
C ALA A 133 -11.76 -5.99 17.19
N TYR A 134 -12.15 -6.14 15.93
CA TYR A 134 -13.52 -6.44 15.52
C TYR A 134 -13.90 -7.89 15.84
N THR A 135 -13.04 -8.85 15.49
CA THR A 135 -13.32 -10.29 15.61
C THR A 135 -12.97 -10.88 16.99
N GLY A 136 -12.10 -10.21 17.75
CA GLY A 136 -11.52 -10.75 18.98
C GLY A 136 -10.55 -11.92 18.76
N LYS A 137 -10.13 -12.18 17.51
CA LYS A 137 -9.21 -13.26 17.15
C LYS A 137 -7.78 -12.71 17.04
N ASN A 138 -6.77 -13.48 17.47
CA ASN A 138 -5.37 -13.02 17.50
C ASN A 138 -4.60 -13.30 16.20
N LYS A 139 -4.81 -14.48 15.60
CA LYS A 139 -4.05 -14.88 14.42
C LYS A 139 -4.55 -14.15 13.19
N ILE A 140 -3.64 -13.83 12.27
CA ILE A 140 -3.96 -13.39 10.91
C ILE A 140 -3.31 -14.35 9.90
N ALA A 141 -3.81 -14.37 8.68
CA ALA A 141 -3.22 -15.13 7.60
C ALA A 141 -2.89 -14.21 6.41
N LYS A 142 -1.83 -14.54 5.69
CA LYS A 142 -1.42 -13.88 4.45
C LYS A 142 -0.87 -14.90 3.46
N PHE A 143 -0.71 -14.49 2.22
CA PHE A 143 -0.16 -15.35 1.18
C PHE A 143 1.36 -15.29 1.13
N GLU A 144 1.98 -16.41 0.78
CA GLU A 144 3.39 -16.48 0.43
C GLU A 144 3.70 -15.58 -0.79
N GLY A 145 4.87 -14.96 -0.81
CA GLY A 145 5.25 -13.99 -1.85
C GLY A 145 4.60 -12.60 -1.70
N GLY A 146 3.55 -12.46 -0.90
CA GLY A 146 2.85 -11.20 -0.67
C GLY A 146 3.64 -10.20 0.19
N TRP A 147 3.69 -8.94 -0.24
CA TRP A 147 4.35 -7.83 0.44
C TRP A 147 3.34 -6.76 0.85
N HIS A 148 3.08 -6.68 2.15
CA HIS A 148 2.12 -5.73 2.73
C HIS A 148 2.79 -4.60 3.51
N GLY A 149 4.09 -4.36 3.27
CA GLY A 149 4.90 -3.41 4.01
C GLY A 149 5.72 -4.02 5.14
N GLY A 150 6.49 -3.16 5.82
CA GLY A 150 7.41 -3.55 6.91
C GLY A 150 6.76 -3.70 8.28
N TYR A 151 5.45 -3.98 8.36
CA TYR A 151 4.77 -4.22 9.64
C TYR A 151 5.02 -5.66 10.09
N ASP A 152 5.53 -5.86 11.31
CA ASP A 152 5.94 -7.16 11.86
C ASP A 152 4.97 -8.30 11.59
N ALA A 153 3.67 -8.11 11.82
CA ALA A 153 2.67 -9.18 11.64
C ALA A 153 2.45 -9.57 10.17
N LEU A 154 2.84 -8.73 9.21
CA LEU A 154 2.71 -9.04 7.78
C LEU A 154 4.06 -9.27 7.10
N HIS A 155 5.16 -9.04 7.81
CA HIS A 155 6.53 -9.20 7.30
C HIS A 155 7.04 -10.64 7.48
N LYS A 156 6.26 -11.62 6.99
CA LYS A 156 6.55 -13.05 7.03
C LYS A 156 6.21 -13.72 5.69
N GLY A 157 7.07 -14.62 5.21
CA GLY A 157 6.85 -15.37 3.97
C GLY A 157 6.73 -14.46 2.73
N VAL A 158 7.58 -13.44 2.63
CA VAL A 158 7.61 -12.50 1.50
C VAL A 158 8.52 -13.03 0.38
N ARG A 159 9.63 -13.71 0.72
CA ARG A 159 10.59 -14.26 -0.23
C ARG A 159 10.83 -15.74 0.04
N TYR A 160 11.07 -16.48 -1.03
CA TYR A 160 11.48 -17.87 -0.93
C TYR A 160 12.91 -17.97 -0.35
N PRO A 161 13.20 -18.94 0.53
CA PRO A 161 12.28 -19.90 1.14
C PRO A 161 11.43 -19.27 2.26
N PHE A 162 10.12 -19.53 2.23
CA PHE A 162 9.11 -18.76 3.02
C PHE A 162 9.06 -19.07 4.52
N ASP A 163 9.80 -20.09 4.96
CA ASP A 163 9.95 -20.50 6.35
C ASP A 163 11.07 -19.74 7.09
N ILE A 164 11.92 -19.02 6.35
CA ILE A 164 12.96 -18.16 6.94
C ILE A 164 12.35 -16.80 7.32
N PRO A 165 12.61 -16.30 8.56
CA PRO A 165 12.18 -14.94 8.93
C PRO A 165 12.75 -13.88 7.98
N GLU A 166 11.90 -12.95 7.54
CA GLU A 166 12.26 -11.95 6.53
C GLU A 166 13.30 -10.93 7.00
N SER A 167 13.34 -10.69 8.31
CA SER A 167 14.19 -9.68 8.91
C SER A 167 14.58 -10.08 10.33
N ALA A 168 15.78 -9.68 10.73
CA ALA A 168 16.17 -9.68 12.13
C ALA A 168 15.29 -8.68 12.92
N GLY A 169 15.07 -8.97 14.21
CA GLY A 169 14.28 -8.11 15.10
C GLY A 169 12.78 -8.45 15.14
N LEU A 170 12.28 -9.34 14.26
CA LEU A 170 10.93 -9.87 14.38
C LEU A 170 10.82 -10.76 15.63
N THR A 171 9.81 -10.49 16.45
CA THR A 171 9.55 -11.28 17.66
C THR A 171 8.92 -12.64 17.34
N GLU A 172 9.13 -13.63 18.20
CA GLU A 172 8.47 -14.93 18.07
C GLU A 172 6.94 -14.81 18.04
N GLY A 173 6.37 -13.86 18.80
CA GLY A 173 4.93 -13.58 18.80
C GLY A 173 4.42 -13.11 17.44
N ALA A 174 5.11 -12.15 16.82
CA ALA A 174 4.75 -11.67 15.48
C ALA A 174 4.80 -12.79 14.43
N LEU A 175 5.80 -13.67 14.52
CA LEU A 175 5.95 -14.82 13.63
C LEU A 175 4.89 -15.90 13.89
N ARG A 176 4.57 -16.18 15.15
CA ARG A 176 3.60 -17.21 15.56
C ARG A 176 2.17 -16.82 15.20
N ASP A 177 1.82 -15.54 15.36
CA ASP A 177 0.45 -15.07 15.18
C ASP A 177 0.09 -14.81 13.70
N THR A 178 0.96 -15.23 12.77
CA THR A 178 0.85 -15.03 11.33
C THR A 178 0.99 -16.36 10.58
N ILE A 179 -0.07 -16.78 9.89
CA ILE A 179 -0.09 -17.99 9.07
C ILE A 179 0.21 -17.62 7.62
N VAL A 180 1.11 -18.38 6.97
CA VAL A 180 1.45 -18.20 5.55
C VAL A 180 0.69 -19.24 4.72
N LEU A 181 -0.15 -18.76 3.80
CA LEU A 181 -1.02 -19.54 2.92
C LEU A 181 -0.42 -19.68 1.51
N PRO A 182 -0.68 -20.79 0.79
CA PRO A 182 -0.31 -20.92 -0.62
C PRO A 182 -1.21 -20.03 -1.49
N PHE A 183 -0.64 -19.31 -2.46
CA PHE A 183 -1.39 -18.42 -3.36
C PHE A 183 -1.97 -19.21 -4.54
N ASN A 184 -3.21 -18.91 -4.95
CA ASN A 184 -3.96 -19.65 -5.98
C ASN A 184 -4.20 -21.14 -5.67
N ASP A 185 -4.18 -21.55 -4.40
CA ASP A 185 -4.46 -22.91 -3.95
C ASP A 185 -5.49 -22.88 -2.82
N LEU A 186 -6.78 -22.98 -3.18
CA LEU A 186 -7.88 -22.89 -2.21
C LEU A 186 -7.91 -24.11 -1.28
N GLU A 187 -7.66 -25.31 -1.79
CA GLU A 187 -7.60 -26.54 -0.98
C GLU A 187 -6.50 -26.43 0.09
N GLY A 188 -5.32 -25.89 -0.28
CA GLY A 188 -4.23 -25.62 0.64
C GLY A 188 -4.55 -24.52 1.67
N VAL A 189 -5.39 -23.54 1.33
CA VAL A 189 -5.92 -22.55 2.29
C VAL A 189 -6.83 -23.23 3.31
N GLU A 190 -7.80 -24.01 2.84
CA GLU A 190 -8.75 -24.75 3.69
C GLU A 190 -8.03 -25.66 4.66
N GLU A 191 -7.08 -26.46 4.18
CA GLU A 191 -6.33 -27.40 5.02
C GLU A 191 -5.48 -26.68 6.07
N LYS A 192 -4.79 -25.59 5.70
CA LYS A 192 -3.97 -24.81 6.66
C LYS A 192 -4.81 -24.10 7.72
N LEU A 193 -6.06 -23.75 7.41
CA LEU A 193 -6.93 -22.99 8.32
C LEU A 193 -7.98 -23.82 9.03
N LYS A 194 -8.11 -25.11 8.72
CA LYS A 194 -9.13 -26.04 9.24
C LYS A 194 -9.37 -26.00 10.75
N ASN A 195 -8.32 -25.81 11.55
CA ASN A 195 -8.39 -25.76 13.01
C ASN A 195 -7.95 -24.40 13.59
N GLU A 196 -7.90 -23.37 12.75
CA GLU A 196 -7.35 -22.07 13.09
C GLU A 196 -8.45 -21.02 13.29
N ARG A 197 -8.27 -20.17 14.30
CA ARG A 197 -9.16 -19.04 14.55
C ARG A 197 -8.48 -17.75 14.12
N VAL A 198 -8.74 -17.35 12.88
CA VAL A 198 -8.06 -16.23 12.22
C VAL A 198 -8.98 -15.02 12.14
N ALA A 199 -8.48 -13.84 12.49
CA ALA A 199 -9.19 -12.57 12.39
C ALA A 199 -9.43 -12.16 10.94
N SER A 200 -8.40 -12.34 10.11
CA SER A 200 -8.44 -11.94 8.71
C SER A 200 -7.49 -12.72 7.82
N ILE A 201 -7.85 -12.84 6.54
CA ILE A 201 -6.94 -13.18 5.46
C ILE A 201 -6.59 -11.90 4.69
N VAL A 202 -5.29 -11.59 4.59
CA VAL A 202 -4.77 -10.44 3.84
C VAL A 202 -4.22 -10.92 2.50
N ILE A 203 -4.68 -10.32 1.41
CA ILE A 203 -4.31 -10.70 0.04
C ILE A 203 -4.10 -9.47 -0.85
N GLU A 204 -3.03 -9.45 -1.65
CA GLU A 204 -2.96 -8.58 -2.83
C GLU A 204 -3.73 -9.27 -3.97
N PRO A 205 -4.73 -8.64 -4.61
CA PRO A 205 -5.44 -9.26 -5.74
C PRO A 205 -4.51 -9.65 -6.89
N VAL A 206 -3.39 -8.93 -7.04
CA VAL A 206 -2.25 -9.29 -7.89
C VAL A 206 -1.00 -9.13 -7.04
N LEU A 207 -0.27 -10.22 -6.79
CA LEU A 207 0.97 -10.18 -6.01
C LEU A 207 2.00 -9.28 -6.70
N GLY A 208 2.23 -8.09 -6.17
CA GLY A 208 3.15 -7.13 -6.78
C GLY A 208 4.60 -7.56 -6.63
N ALA A 209 5.08 -7.62 -5.38
CA ALA A 209 6.45 -8.02 -5.09
C ALA A 209 6.75 -9.48 -5.43
N GLY A 210 5.72 -10.33 -5.46
CA GLY A 210 5.80 -11.74 -5.86
C GLY A 210 5.96 -11.99 -7.36
N GLY A 211 6.03 -10.93 -8.19
CA GLY A 211 6.31 -11.05 -9.63
C GLY A 211 5.17 -10.61 -10.55
N GLY A 212 4.18 -9.88 -10.04
CA GLY A 212 3.00 -9.48 -10.82
C GLY A 212 2.07 -10.66 -11.10
N ILE A 213 1.90 -11.56 -10.14
CA ILE A 213 1.12 -12.80 -10.29
C ILE A 213 -0.35 -12.52 -9.95
N PRO A 214 -1.28 -12.60 -10.91
CA PRO A 214 -2.69 -12.36 -10.63
C PRO A 214 -3.31 -13.51 -9.84
N ALA A 215 -4.23 -13.18 -8.94
CA ALA A 215 -5.14 -14.19 -8.39
C ALA A 215 -6.01 -14.74 -9.52
N GLU A 216 -6.23 -16.05 -9.52
CA GLU A 216 -7.24 -16.68 -10.38
C GLU A 216 -8.64 -16.24 -9.92
N ARG A 217 -9.55 -16.00 -10.87
CA ARG A 217 -10.89 -15.50 -10.55
C ARG A 217 -11.66 -16.46 -9.64
N GLU A 218 -11.61 -17.75 -9.95
CA GLU A 218 -12.27 -18.80 -9.14
C GLU A 218 -11.63 -18.92 -7.76
N PHE A 219 -10.30 -18.83 -7.66
CA PHE A 219 -9.61 -18.80 -6.37
C PHE A 219 -10.05 -17.63 -5.51
N LEU A 220 -10.06 -16.41 -6.06
CA LEU A 220 -10.41 -15.21 -5.28
C LEU A 220 -11.89 -15.21 -4.86
N LYS A 221 -12.77 -15.72 -5.73
CA LYS A 221 -14.18 -15.94 -5.41
C LYS A 221 -14.35 -16.98 -4.30
N GLY A 222 -13.73 -18.15 -4.45
CA GLY A 222 -13.77 -19.21 -3.44
C GLY A 222 -13.16 -18.78 -2.10
N LEU A 223 -12.11 -17.95 -2.12
CA LEU A 223 -11.51 -17.38 -0.91
C LEU A 223 -12.51 -16.46 -0.17
N ARG A 224 -13.29 -15.67 -0.90
CA ARG A 224 -14.36 -14.84 -0.31
C ARG A 224 -15.44 -15.69 0.34
N GLU A 225 -15.92 -16.71 -0.37
CA GLU A 225 -16.92 -17.65 0.15
C GLU A 225 -16.40 -18.37 1.41
N PHE A 226 -15.15 -18.86 1.36
CA PHE A 226 -14.48 -19.47 2.51
C PHE A 226 -14.39 -18.50 3.71
N CYS A 227 -14.08 -17.23 3.48
CA CYS A 227 -14.03 -16.23 4.54
C CYS A 227 -15.41 -16.02 5.20
N ASP A 228 -16.48 -15.98 4.40
CA ASP A 228 -17.85 -15.82 4.89
C ASP A 228 -18.30 -17.01 5.74
N GLU A 229 -18.01 -18.23 5.30
CA GLU A 229 -18.38 -19.46 6.02
C GLU A 229 -17.64 -19.64 7.36
N ASN A 230 -16.48 -19.02 7.52
CA ASN A 230 -15.60 -19.21 8.69
C ASN A 230 -15.50 -17.96 9.60
N ASP A 231 -16.33 -16.95 9.38
CA ASP A 231 -16.31 -15.67 10.08
C ASP A 231 -14.93 -14.99 10.05
N ILE A 232 -14.22 -15.07 8.91
CA ILE A 232 -12.89 -14.48 8.72
C ILE A 232 -13.04 -13.22 7.88
N LEU A 233 -12.43 -12.10 8.29
CA LEU A 233 -12.47 -10.90 7.46
C LEU A 233 -11.52 -11.03 6.27
N LEU A 234 -12.01 -10.75 5.07
CA LEU A 234 -11.15 -10.64 3.89
C LEU A 234 -10.63 -9.21 3.78
N ILE A 235 -9.30 -9.06 3.74
CA ILE A 235 -8.63 -7.77 3.54
C ILE A 235 -7.93 -7.79 2.19
N PHE A 236 -8.36 -6.89 1.29
CA PHE A 236 -7.60 -6.63 0.07
C PHE A 236 -6.53 -5.57 0.32
N ASP A 237 -5.28 -5.95 0.11
CA ASP A 237 -4.17 -5.02 -0.07
C ASP A 237 -4.17 -4.52 -1.51
N GLU A 238 -4.83 -3.40 -1.71
CA GLU A 238 -4.95 -2.70 -2.99
C GLU A 238 -3.98 -1.52 -3.09
N VAL A 239 -2.87 -1.54 -2.32
CA VAL A 239 -1.84 -0.50 -2.40
C VAL A 239 -1.25 -0.40 -3.82
N ILE A 240 -1.28 -1.48 -4.62
CA ILE A 240 -0.87 -1.45 -6.04
C ILE A 240 -2.08 -1.46 -6.99
N THR A 241 -3.06 -2.33 -6.74
CA THR A 241 -4.17 -2.61 -7.67
C THR A 241 -5.27 -1.55 -7.63
N GLY A 242 -5.40 -0.83 -6.51
CA GLY A 242 -6.44 0.18 -6.31
C GLY A 242 -6.31 1.33 -7.31
N PHE A 243 -7.43 1.71 -7.92
CA PHE A 243 -7.52 2.76 -8.96
C PHE A 243 -6.65 2.48 -10.21
N ARG A 244 -6.11 1.27 -10.35
CA ARG A 244 -5.24 0.85 -11.45
C ARG A 244 -5.90 -0.16 -12.36
N LEU A 245 -6.53 -1.19 -11.78
CA LEU A 245 -7.17 -2.25 -12.56
C LEU A 245 -8.57 -1.84 -13.04
N ALA A 246 -9.23 -0.99 -12.26
CA ALA A 246 -10.50 -0.33 -12.57
C ALA A 246 -10.61 0.92 -11.66
N PRO A 247 -11.54 1.86 -11.94
CA PRO A 247 -11.78 3.01 -11.07
C PRO A 247 -12.05 2.60 -9.61
N GLY A 248 -12.86 1.56 -9.36
CA GLY A 248 -13.11 0.97 -8.04
C GLY A 248 -12.07 -0.05 -7.57
N GLY A 249 -10.97 -0.21 -8.30
CA GLY A 249 -9.85 -1.11 -7.96
C GLY A 249 -10.04 -2.57 -8.38
N GLY A 250 -9.18 -3.42 -7.84
CA GLY A 250 -9.17 -4.86 -8.04
C GLY A 250 -10.48 -5.52 -7.62
N GLN A 251 -11.12 -5.07 -6.55
CA GLN A 251 -12.44 -5.58 -6.17
C GLN A 251 -13.52 -5.41 -7.26
N GLU A 252 -13.50 -4.30 -7.99
CA GLU A 252 -14.40 -4.09 -9.14
C GLU A 252 -13.97 -5.00 -10.31
N TYR A 253 -12.68 -5.00 -10.65
CA TYR A 253 -12.14 -5.80 -11.76
C TYR A 253 -12.39 -7.31 -11.61
N TYR A 254 -12.22 -7.82 -10.39
CA TYR A 254 -12.45 -9.21 -10.05
C TYR A 254 -13.91 -9.53 -9.70
N ASN A 255 -14.73 -8.51 -9.45
CA ASN A 255 -16.09 -8.64 -8.93
C ASN A 255 -16.14 -9.45 -7.62
N VAL A 256 -15.23 -9.13 -6.69
CA VAL A 256 -15.13 -9.74 -5.36
C VAL A 256 -14.96 -8.63 -4.33
N ILE A 257 -15.91 -8.52 -3.40
CA ILE A 257 -15.96 -7.42 -2.41
C ILE A 257 -15.32 -7.90 -1.08
N PRO A 258 -14.20 -7.30 -0.64
CA PRO A 258 -13.59 -7.60 0.65
C PRO A 258 -14.31 -6.89 1.80
N ASP A 259 -14.04 -7.29 3.04
CA ASP A 259 -14.55 -6.61 4.24
C ASP A 259 -13.80 -5.30 4.53
N ILE A 260 -12.49 -5.30 4.27
CA ILE A 260 -11.61 -4.14 4.39
C ILE A 260 -10.75 -4.04 3.14
N THR A 261 -10.51 -2.82 2.66
CA THR A 261 -9.57 -2.55 1.58
C THR A 261 -8.51 -1.56 2.04
N VAL A 262 -7.26 -1.82 1.65
CA VAL A 262 -6.11 -0.98 1.96
C VAL A 262 -5.59 -0.33 0.68
N PHE A 263 -5.28 0.96 0.73
CA PHE A 263 -4.78 1.76 -0.37
C PHE A 263 -3.51 2.52 -0.01
N GLY A 264 -2.82 3.00 -1.05
CA GLY A 264 -1.68 3.90 -0.98
C GLY A 264 -1.33 4.38 -2.38
N LYS A 265 -0.05 4.66 -2.64
CA LYS A 265 0.48 4.90 -3.99
C LYS A 265 -0.37 5.90 -4.81
N ILE A 266 -1.16 5.42 -5.78
CA ILE A 266 -1.99 6.23 -6.69
C ILE A 266 -2.91 7.17 -5.89
N LEU A 267 -3.43 6.69 -4.76
CA LEU A 267 -4.31 7.48 -3.89
C LEU A 267 -3.69 8.83 -3.48
N GLY A 268 -2.36 8.94 -3.48
CA GLY A 268 -1.68 10.16 -3.04
C GLY A 268 -1.33 11.12 -4.15
N GLY A 269 -1.59 10.78 -5.42
CA GLY A 269 -1.17 11.59 -6.56
C GLY A 269 0.32 11.92 -6.58
N GLY A 270 1.16 11.02 -6.04
CA GLY A 270 2.60 11.22 -5.87
C GLY A 270 3.06 11.72 -4.50
N PHE A 271 2.14 11.98 -3.57
CA PHE A 271 2.46 12.34 -2.18
C PHE A 271 2.32 11.15 -1.21
N PRO A 272 3.01 11.17 -0.05
CA PRO A 272 2.88 10.12 0.96
C PRO A 272 1.45 9.99 1.46
N ILE A 273 0.89 8.78 1.35
CA ILE A 273 -0.44 8.45 1.84
C ILE A 273 -0.58 6.93 2.00
N GLY A 274 -1.47 6.55 2.89
CA GLY A 274 -2.22 5.31 2.80
C GLY A 274 -3.67 5.56 3.20
N ALA A 275 -4.52 4.58 3.00
CA ALA A 275 -5.86 4.59 3.57
C ALA A 275 -6.33 3.16 3.80
N PHE A 276 -7.28 2.99 4.70
CA PHE A 276 -8.06 1.77 4.77
C PHE A 276 -9.54 2.13 4.91
N CYS A 277 -10.37 1.35 4.23
CA CYS A 277 -11.80 1.52 4.19
C CYS A 277 -12.50 0.17 4.29
N GLY A 278 -13.82 0.18 4.47
CA GLY A 278 -14.60 -1.04 4.49
C GLY A 278 -16.00 -0.78 5.01
N ARG A 279 -16.67 -1.86 5.41
CA ARG A 279 -17.99 -1.83 6.02
C ARG A 279 -18.02 -0.97 7.29
N ARG A 280 -19.11 -0.24 7.52
CA ARG A 280 -19.28 0.66 8.65
C ARG A 280 -19.20 -0.06 9.99
N ASP A 281 -19.81 -1.23 10.13
CA ASP A 281 -19.80 -2.01 11.38
C ASP A 281 -18.37 -2.38 11.82
N ILE A 282 -17.49 -2.67 10.87
CA ILE A 282 -16.07 -2.92 11.12
C ILE A 282 -15.34 -1.60 11.43
N MET A 283 -15.52 -0.57 10.61
CA MET A 283 -14.81 0.71 10.74
C MET A 283 -15.16 1.48 12.02
N GLU A 284 -16.40 1.37 12.51
CA GLU A 284 -16.85 1.97 13.77
C GLU A 284 -16.13 1.41 15.00
N ARG A 285 -15.43 0.27 14.88
CA ARG A 285 -14.57 -0.23 15.97
C ARG A 285 -13.41 0.72 16.30
N ILE A 286 -13.12 1.71 15.45
CA ILE A 286 -12.16 2.80 15.70
C ILE A 286 -12.78 3.92 16.54
N ASN A 287 -14.11 4.02 16.59
CA ASN A 287 -14.83 5.13 17.19
C ASN A 287 -14.70 5.13 18.71
N ASN A 288 -13.82 5.99 19.20
CA ASN A 288 -13.52 6.17 20.63
C ASN A 288 -14.61 6.94 21.39
N LEU A 289 -15.67 7.40 20.71
CA LEU A 289 -16.87 7.94 21.36
C LEU A 289 -17.88 6.83 21.69
N ILE A 290 -17.77 5.67 21.03
CA ILE A 290 -18.63 4.51 21.22
C ILE A 290 -17.93 3.45 22.08
N TYR A 291 -16.64 3.24 21.86
CA TYR A 291 -15.85 2.20 22.53
C TYR A 291 -14.75 2.82 23.40
N GLU A 292 -14.68 2.42 24.67
CA GLU A 292 -13.64 2.87 25.61
C GLU A 292 -12.34 2.04 25.47
N ARG A 293 -11.27 2.46 26.17
CA ARG A 293 -10.05 1.64 26.27
C ARG A 293 -10.35 0.38 27.11
N PRO A 294 -9.84 -0.81 26.72
CA PRO A 294 -9.01 -1.13 25.56
C PRO A 294 -9.78 -1.64 24.33
N HIS A 295 -11.09 -1.36 24.22
CA HIS A 295 -12.02 -2.02 23.30
C HIS A 295 -12.14 -1.39 21.90
N TYR A 296 -11.62 -0.18 21.68
CA TYR A 296 -11.52 0.42 20.35
C TYR A 296 -10.18 0.12 19.67
N SER A 297 -10.18 0.08 18.34
CA SER A 297 -8.95 -0.01 17.54
C SER A 297 -8.35 1.39 17.38
N PHE A 298 -7.23 1.66 18.05
CA PHE A 298 -6.57 2.96 17.95
C PHE A 298 -6.02 3.23 16.55
N HIS A 299 -6.28 4.46 16.07
CA HIS A 299 -5.69 5.05 14.87
C HIS A 299 -5.25 6.49 15.16
N GLY A 300 -4.08 6.86 14.66
CA GLY A 300 -3.58 8.24 14.69
C GLY A 300 -2.30 8.43 13.87
N GLY A 301 -1.95 9.68 13.61
CA GLY A 301 -0.71 10.05 12.93
C GLY A 301 -0.66 11.54 12.66
N THR A 302 0.48 12.18 12.91
CA THR A 302 0.64 13.64 12.78
C THR A 302 0.27 14.14 11.38
N PHE A 303 0.74 13.44 10.34
CA PHE A 303 0.53 13.84 8.94
C PHE A 303 -0.62 13.11 8.26
N ALA A 304 -1.36 12.28 9.02
CA ALA A 304 -2.54 11.60 8.49
C ALA A 304 -3.53 12.65 7.98
N ALA A 305 -4.07 12.41 6.78
CA ALA A 305 -4.96 13.32 6.09
C ALA A 305 -4.39 14.73 5.80
N ASN A 306 -3.06 14.94 5.75
CA ASN A 306 -2.51 16.26 5.43
C ASN A 306 -3.06 16.81 4.08
N PRO A 307 -3.31 18.13 3.97
CA PRO A 307 -4.04 18.69 2.84
C PRO A 307 -3.30 18.55 1.51
N MET A 308 -1.96 18.42 1.52
CA MET A 308 -1.15 18.20 0.31
C MET A 308 -1.41 16.84 -0.31
N SER A 309 -1.40 15.77 0.49
CA SER A 309 -1.74 14.43 0.00
C SER A 309 -3.22 14.33 -0.39
N MET A 310 -4.12 14.97 0.37
CA MET A 310 -5.55 14.92 0.06
C MET A 310 -5.89 15.58 -1.28
N ILE A 311 -5.36 16.77 -1.56
CA ILE A 311 -5.65 17.47 -2.81
C ILE A 311 -5.02 16.77 -4.02
N ALA A 312 -3.79 16.25 -3.88
CA ALA A 312 -3.12 15.53 -4.95
C ALA A 312 -3.83 14.22 -5.28
N GLY A 313 -4.28 13.51 -4.24
CA GLY A 313 -5.09 12.31 -4.37
C GLY A 313 -6.44 12.59 -5.04
N LEU A 314 -7.16 13.61 -4.58
CA LEU A 314 -8.46 13.99 -5.13
C LEU A 314 -8.37 14.32 -6.62
N ALA A 315 -7.44 15.20 -7.01
CA ALA A 315 -7.22 15.56 -8.41
C ALA A 315 -6.82 14.35 -9.28
N THR A 316 -6.10 13.39 -8.70
CA THR A 316 -5.75 12.13 -9.38
C THR A 316 -6.98 11.26 -9.59
N LEU A 317 -7.79 11.05 -8.57
CA LEU A 317 -9.00 10.22 -8.65
C LEU A 317 -10.09 10.85 -9.52
N GLU A 318 -10.17 12.18 -9.60
CA GLU A 318 -11.05 12.89 -10.56
C GLU A 318 -10.69 12.58 -12.01
N ILE A 319 -9.41 12.37 -12.33
CA ILE A 319 -8.99 11.99 -13.69
C ILE A 319 -9.32 10.51 -13.97
N LEU A 320 -9.17 9.65 -12.95
CA LEU A 320 -9.33 8.19 -13.12
C LEU A 320 -10.77 7.71 -13.02
N GLU A 321 -11.72 8.54 -12.55
CA GLU A 321 -13.10 8.06 -12.31
C GLU A 321 -13.85 7.67 -13.59
N ASP A 322 -13.43 8.20 -14.74
CA ASP A 322 -14.09 8.00 -16.04
C ASP A 322 -13.53 6.81 -16.85
N GLY A 323 -12.56 6.06 -16.29
CA GLY A 323 -11.86 4.94 -16.94
C GLY A 323 -10.70 5.37 -17.83
#